data_AF-A0A9D2U6J7-F1
#
_entry.id   AF-A0A9D2U6J7-F1
#
_cell.length_a   1.000
_cell.length_b   1.000
_cell.length_c   1.000
_cell.angle_alpha   90.00
_cell.angle_beta   90.00
_cell.angle_gamma   90.00
#
_symmetry.space_group_name_H-M   'P 1'
#
loop_
_entity.id
_entity.type
_entity.pdbx_description
1 polymer ?
#
loop_
_entity_poly.entity_id
_entity_poly.type
_entity_poly.pdbx_seq_one_letter_code
_entity_poly.pdbx_strand_id
1 'polypeptide(L)'
;MKNKWLKKGLIFLVSGCLILSMTGCSQIQHLKDQVLGKAAEEKEEEKTEETEVEEEPEVEVAKPEWKTNLSGSATYKVGDEAKALSVEATTSDDGTITYQWYQSSTNINGGGTLIEGATENSYTPSTEKEGTMYYYVVATNTIDNSSNGITSDTAEVVVQAKDDSKDDSKDDSKDEKEAESKEADSQKEKDQQ
;
A
#
# COMPACT_ATOMS: atom_id res chain seq x y z
N MET A 1 25.88 -19.27 24.75
CA MET A 1 26.42 -17.96 25.18
C MET A 1 25.41 -17.35 26.15
N LYS A 2 25.78 -17.12 27.41
CA LYS A 2 24.88 -16.64 28.49
C LYS A 2 25.63 -15.68 29.40
N ASN A 3 25.40 -14.38 29.27
CA ASN A 3 25.77 -13.34 30.26
C ASN A 3 25.31 -11.98 29.70
N LYS A 4 24.14 -11.41 30.05
CA LYS A 4 23.71 -10.79 31.32
C LYS A 4 24.65 -9.71 31.90
N TRP A 5 24.25 -8.44 31.69
CA TRP A 5 23.92 -7.43 32.72
C TRP A 5 24.98 -6.39 33.19
N LEU A 6 24.52 -5.11 33.20
CA LEU A 6 24.87 -3.97 34.09
C LEU A 6 26.17 -3.18 33.84
N LYS A 7 26.33 -1.88 34.13
CA LYS A 7 25.71 -0.86 35.02
C LYS A 7 25.88 0.53 34.35
N LYS A 8 24.89 1.43 34.32
CA LYS A 8 24.72 2.65 35.18
C LYS A 8 25.98 3.52 35.37
N GLY A 9 25.92 4.77 34.86
CA GLY A 9 26.83 5.87 35.19
C GLY A 9 26.04 7.11 35.60
N LEU A 10 26.52 7.81 36.63
CA LEU A 10 25.83 8.80 37.46
C LEU A 10 26.76 10.01 37.72
N ILE A 11 26.18 11.22 37.81
CA ILE A 11 26.68 12.50 38.41
C ILE A 11 27.77 13.30 37.66
N PHE A 12 27.48 14.58 37.42
CA PHE A 12 28.30 15.81 37.59
C PHE A 12 27.37 17.01 37.26
N LEU A 13 27.37 18.23 37.81
CA LEU A 13 28.05 18.93 38.91
C LEU A 13 27.26 20.26 39.06
N VAL A 14 27.08 20.75 40.29
CA VAL A 14 26.34 21.99 40.60
C VAL A 14 27.24 23.21 40.39
N SER A 15 26.78 24.24 39.68
CA SER A 15 27.34 25.60 39.75
C SER A 15 26.25 26.62 39.41
N GLY A 16 25.89 27.43 40.41
CA GLY A 16 24.76 28.37 40.33
C GLY A 16 25.08 29.63 39.54
N CYS A 17 24.03 30.20 38.94
CA CYS A 17 24.02 31.61 38.56
C CYS A 17 22.62 32.20 38.82
N LEU A 18 22.66 33.35 39.49
CA LEU A 18 21.67 34.37 39.78
C LEU A 18 20.27 34.29 39.12
N ILE A 19 19.29 34.44 40.01
CA ILE A 19 17.90 34.83 39.86
C ILE A 19 17.64 36.07 38.97
N LEU A 20 16.36 36.21 38.57
CA LEU A 20 15.66 37.29 37.83
C LEU A 20 15.51 36.93 36.34
N SER A 21 14.33 36.78 35.72
CA SER A 21 12.97 37.16 36.12
C SER A 21 11.96 36.52 35.14
N MET A 22 10.76 36.27 35.64
CA MET A 22 9.46 36.46 34.96
C MET A 22 9.01 35.44 33.89
N THR A 23 7.95 34.72 34.28
CA THR A 23 6.75 34.42 33.49
C THR A 23 6.76 33.16 32.63
N GLY A 24 5.99 32.17 33.10
CA GLY A 24 5.31 31.20 32.23
C GLY A 24 5.51 29.73 32.62
N CYS A 25 5.02 29.30 33.79
CA CYS A 25 5.07 27.89 34.19
C CYS A 25 4.06 27.04 33.38
N SER A 26 4.57 26.00 32.71
CA SER A 26 3.82 24.77 32.42
C SER A 26 4.08 23.76 33.54
N GLN A 27 3.01 23.10 33.99
CA GLN A 27 2.93 21.75 34.56
C GLN A 27 3.94 21.29 35.64
N ILE A 28 3.37 20.70 36.70
CA ILE A 28 3.95 19.72 37.64
C ILE A 28 4.62 20.33 38.88
N GLN A 29 3.93 20.22 40.02
CA GLN A 29 4.45 19.52 41.21
C GLN A 29 3.34 19.37 42.27
N HIS A 30 2.47 18.37 42.06
CA HIS A 30 1.61 17.83 43.10
C HIS A 30 2.41 16.84 43.95
N LEU A 31 3.26 17.35 44.87
CA LEU A 31 3.65 16.58 46.05
C LEU A 31 4.25 17.47 47.12
N LYS A 32 3.50 17.68 48.20
CA LYS A 32 4.00 17.83 49.58
C LYS A 32 2.81 17.83 50.53
N ASP A 33 2.51 16.63 51.03
CA ASP A 33 1.70 16.47 52.23
C ASP A 33 2.45 16.93 53.49
N GLN A 34 1.63 17.30 54.45
CA GLN A 34 1.80 18.27 55.51
C GLN A 34 2.32 17.63 56.82
N VAL A 35 3.33 18.24 57.44
CA VAL A 35 3.59 18.09 58.89
C VAL A 35 3.04 19.32 59.61
N LEU A 36 1.99 19.05 60.40
CA LEU A 36 1.48 19.79 61.57
C LEU A 36 2.07 21.17 61.88
N GLY A 37 1.25 22.21 61.68
CA GLY A 37 1.46 23.55 62.21
C GLY A 37 0.20 24.41 62.04
N LYS A 38 -0.36 24.87 63.15
CA LYS A 38 -1.71 25.40 63.32
C LYS A 38 -1.80 26.92 63.12
N ALA A 39 -2.76 27.36 62.29
CA ALA A 39 -3.74 28.45 62.51
C ALA A 39 -3.99 29.35 61.27
N ALA A 40 -5.20 29.21 60.71
CA ALA A 40 -6.08 30.19 60.07
C ALA A 40 -5.51 31.23 59.08
N GLU A 41 -5.79 31.02 57.79
CA GLU A 41 -5.93 32.08 56.77
C GLU A 41 -6.95 31.62 55.70
N GLU A 42 -7.60 32.59 55.07
CA GLU A 42 -8.84 32.50 54.29
C GLU A 42 -8.83 31.49 53.13
N LYS A 43 -9.94 30.75 53.01
CA LYS A 43 -10.28 29.90 51.86
C LYS A 43 -10.76 30.78 50.71
N GLU A 44 -9.96 30.90 49.65
CA GLU A 44 -10.51 31.12 48.31
C GLU A 44 -10.84 29.75 47.70
N GLU A 45 -12.08 29.59 47.26
CA GLU A 45 -12.59 28.41 46.58
C GLU A 45 -12.18 28.46 45.10
N GLU A 46 -11.18 27.66 44.73
CA GLU A 46 -10.90 27.37 43.32
C GLU A 46 -11.90 26.30 42.86
N LYS A 47 -12.90 26.73 42.10
CA LYS A 47 -13.90 25.89 41.43
C LYS A 47 -13.21 25.11 40.31
N THR A 48 -12.79 23.88 40.61
CA THR A 48 -12.42 22.88 39.61
C THR A 48 -13.68 22.53 38.83
N GLU A 49 -13.79 23.00 37.60
CA GLU A 49 -14.86 22.63 36.67
C GLU A 49 -14.50 21.27 36.09
N GLU A 50 -14.98 20.20 36.74
CA GLU A 50 -14.93 18.84 36.22
C GLU A 50 -15.77 18.80 34.94
N THR A 51 -15.09 18.75 33.79
CA THR A 51 -15.74 18.47 32.52
C THR A 51 -16.04 16.98 32.51
N GLU A 52 -17.28 16.64 32.82
CA GLU A 52 -17.83 15.29 32.72
C GLU A 52 -17.76 14.86 31.25
N VAL A 53 -16.80 14.00 30.93
CA VAL A 53 -16.76 13.30 29.65
C VAL A 53 -17.86 12.25 29.73
N GLU A 54 -19.01 12.52 29.10
CA GLU A 54 -19.99 11.49 28.77
C GLU A 54 -19.28 10.45 27.89
N GLU A 55 -18.99 9.27 28.45
CA GLU A 55 -18.61 8.10 27.64
C GLU A 55 -19.82 7.75 26.77
N GLU A 56 -19.82 8.20 25.51
CA GLU A 56 -20.72 7.66 24.50
C GLU A 56 -20.47 6.14 24.41
N PRO A 57 -21.51 5.29 24.45
CA PRO A 57 -21.32 3.85 24.42
C PRO A 57 -20.66 3.46 23.09
N GLU A 58 -19.46 2.87 23.15
CA GLU A 58 -18.81 2.33 21.96
C GLU A 58 -19.73 1.25 21.34
N VAL A 59 -20.16 1.50 20.10
CA VAL A 59 -20.95 0.52 19.33
C VAL A 59 -20.02 -0.62 18.91
N GLU A 60 -20.33 -1.85 19.31
CA GLU A 60 -19.62 -3.04 18.82
C GLU A 60 -19.90 -3.25 17.33
N VAL A 61 -18.85 -3.27 16.50
CA VAL A 61 -18.96 -3.42 15.04
C VAL A 61 -18.64 -4.86 14.63
N ALA A 62 -19.56 -5.47 13.89
CA ALA A 62 -19.39 -6.84 13.41
C ALA A 62 -18.16 -6.92 12.49
N LYS A 63 -17.42 -8.01 12.66
CA LYS A 63 -16.29 -8.32 11.79
C LYS A 63 -16.84 -8.70 10.40
N PRO A 64 -16.39 -8.05 9.32
CA PRO A 64 -16.79 -8.46 7.98
C PRO A 64 -16.32 -9.87 7.64
N GLU A 65 -16.95 -10.47 6.63
CA GLU A 65 -16.62 -11.80 6.10
C GLU A 65 -16.40 -11.74 4.59
N TRP A 66 -15.41 -12.50 4.09
CA TRP A 66 -15.18 -12.62 2.66
C TRP A 66 -16.19 -13.58 2.03
N LYS A 67 -16.98 -13.08 1.08
CA LYS A 67 -17.75 -13.89 0.14
C LYS A 67 -16.88 -14.31 -1.06
N THR A 68 -16.03 -13.41 -1.51
CA THR A 68 -14.97 -13.68 -2.49
C THR A 68 -13.66 -13.13 -1.96
N ASN A 69 -12.69 -14.01 -1.72
CA ASN A 69 -11.32 -13.65 -1.32
C ASN A 69 -10.38 -13.70 -2.53
N LEU A 70 -9.24 -13.00 -2.45
CA LEU A 70 -8.19 -13.12 -3.45
C LEU A 70 -7.55 -14.51 -3.43
N SER A 71 -7.08 -14.94 -4.59
CA SER A 71 -6.26 -16.13 -4.73
C SER A 71 -5.61 -16.16 -6.11
N GLY A 72 -4.62 -17.04 -6.28
CA GLY A 72 -4.06 -17.37 -7.57
C GLY A 72 -2.93 -16.45 -8.03
N SER A 73 -2.55 -16.66 -9.29
CA SER A 73 -1.42 -16.00 -9.95
C SER A 73 -1.81 -15.69 -11.40
N ALA A 74 -1.38 -14.53 -11.90
CA ALA A 74 -1.58 -14.11 -13.27
C ALA A 74 -0.27 -13.64 -13.90
N THR A 75 -0.07 -13.97 -15.17
CA THR A 75 1.14 -13.61 -15.92
C THR A 75 0.77 -12.78 -17.14
N TYR A 76 1.49 -11.67 -17.32
CA TYR A 76 1.32 -10.71 -18.41
C TYR A 76 2.68 -10.40 -19.04
N LYS A 77 2.70 -9.88 -20.28
CA LYS A 77 3.86 -9.20 -20.85
C LYS A 77 3.82 -7.72 -20.48
N VAL A 78 4.96 -7.04 -20.52
CA VAL A 78 5.06 -5.60 -20.26
C VAL A 78 4.05 -4.84 -21.11
N GLY A 79 3.17 -4.05 -20.50
CA GLY A 79 2.18 -3.22 -21.18
C GLY A 79 0.98 -3.98 -21.78
N ASP A 80 0.74 -5.23 -21.39
CA ASP A 80 -0.56 -5.88 -21.59
C ASP A 80 -1.63 -5.25 -20.67
N GLU A 81 -2.90 -5.27 -21.07
CA GLU A 81 -3.99 -4.88 -20.17
C GLU A 81 -4.26 -6.02 -19.16
N ALA A 82 -4.00 -5.75 -17.88
CA ALA A 82 -4.25 -6.74 -16.82
C ALA A 82 -5.76 -6.91 -16.56
N LYS A 83 -6.15 -8.13 -16.21
CA LYS A 83 -7.47 -8.36 -15.62
C LYS A 83 -7.53 -7.80 -14.21
N ALA A 84 -8.65 -7.17 -13.86
CA ALA A 84 -8.92 -6.72 -12.50
C ALA A 84 -8.91 -7.89 -11.51
N LEU A 85 -8.22 -7.69 -10.39
CA LEU A 85 -8.40 -8.45 -9.16
C LEU A 85 -9.69 -7.98 -8.51
N SER A 86 -10.48 -8.87 -7.91
CA SER A 86 -11.77 -8.51 -7.32
C SER A 86 -12.03 -9.30 -6.05
N VAL A 87 -12.65 -8.63 -5.09
CA VAL A 87 -13.09 -9.20 -3.82
C VAL A 87 -14.54 -8.84 -3.56
N GLU A 88 -15.17 -9.55 -2.64
CA GLU A 88 -16.50 -9.22 -2.13
C GLU A 88 -16.53 -9.54 -0.64
N ALA A 89 -16.69 -8.51 0.20
CA ALA A 89 -16.92 -8.66 1.63
C ALA A 89 -18.37 -8.31 1.98
N THR A 90 -18.87 -8.92 3.04
CA THR A 90 -20.20 -8.68 3.61
C THR A 90 -20.11 -8.49 5.12
N THR A 91 -21.09 -7.79 5.70
CA THR A 91 -21.26 -7.67 7.16
C THR A 91 -22.69 -8.04 7.53
N SER A 92 -22.91 -8.46 8.78
CA SER A 92 -24.23 -8.82 9.31
C SER A 92 -24.98 -7.66 9.97
N ASP A 93 -24.31 -6.54 10.18
CA ASP A 93 -24.87 -5.31 10.76
C ASP A 93 -25.10 -4.25 9.68
N ASP A 94 -25.57 -3.06 10.07
CA ASP A 94 -25.85 -1.94 9.17
C ASP A 94 -24.60 -1.12 8.81
N GLY A 95 -23.41 -1.68 9.05
CA GLY A 95 -22.15 -1.01 8.78
C GLY A 95 -21.82 -0.91 7.29
N THR A 96 -20.97 0.07 6.97
CA THR A 96 -20.51 0.30 5.59
C THR A 96 -19.13 -0.32 5.39
N ILE A 97 -18.99 -1.15 4.34
CA ILE A 97 -17.71 -1.73 3.96
C ILE A 97 -16.96 -0.80 3.02
N THR A 98 -15.71 -0.50 3.37
CA THR A 98 -14.74 0.20 2.52
C THR A 98 -13.56 -0.71 2.22
N TYR A 99 -12.84 -0.43 1.13
CA TYR A 99 -11.67 -1.20 0.72
C TYR A 99 -10.43 -0.32 0.68
N GLN A 100 -9.27 -0.93 0.88
CA GLN A 100 -7.98 -0.30 0.60
C GLN A 100 -6.99 -1.34 0.12
N TRP A 101 -6.44 -1.12 -1.09
CA TRP A 101 -5.46 -2.02 -1.69
C TRP A 101 -4.01 -1.69 -1.31
N TYR A 102 -3.20 -2.73 -1.26
CA TYR A 102 -1.79 -2.71 -0.95
C TYR A 102 -1.03 -3.64 -1.90
N GLN A 103 0.27 -3.37 -2.07
CA GLN A 103 1.19 -4.25 -2.78
C GLN A 103 2.42 -4.61 -1.94
N SER A 104 3.01 -5.76 -2.24
CA SER A 104 4.25 -6.24 -1.62
C SER A 104 5.15 -6.89 -2.66
N SER A 105 6.46 -6.78 -2.47
CA SER A 105 7.48 -7.52 -3.24
C SER A 105 7.67 -8.96 -2.74
N THR A 106 7.02 -9.33 -1.64
CA THR A 106 7.01 -10.69 -1.09
C THR A 106 5.58 -11.16 -0.86
N ASN A 107 5.36 -12.48 -0.83
CA ASN A 107 4.05 -13.08 -0.67
C ASN A 107 3.52 -12.96 0.78
N ILE A 108 3.19 -11.73 1.19
CA ILE A 108 2.67 -11.38 2.52
C ILE A 108 1.50 -10.42 2.37
N ASN A 109 0.55 -10.50 3.29
CA ASN A 109 -0.64 -9.65 3.38
C ASN A 109 -0.59 -8.67 4.55
N GLY A 110 0.61 -8.21 4.91
CA GLY A 110 0.82 -7.24 5.99
C GLY A 110 2.11 -6.46 5.81
N GLY A 111 2.09 -5.17 6.14
CA GLY A 111 3.25 -4.29 5.97
C GLY A 111 3.58 -3.95 4.51
N GLY A 112 2.66 -4.17 3.58
CA GLY A 112 2.79 -3.76 2.18
C GLY A 112 2.72 -2.24 1.99
N THR A 113 3.03 -1.80 0.77
CA THR A 113 2.92 -0.41 0.35
C THR A 113 1.49 -0.09 -0.03
N LEU A 114 0.96 1.01 0.50
CA LEU A 114 -0.35 1.55 0.18
C LEU A 114 -0.45 1.91 -1.31
N ILE A 115 -1.55 1.53 -1.95
CA ILE A 115 -1.89 1.98 -3.31
C ILE A 115 -2.90 3.13 -3.17
N GLU A 116 -2.40 4.35 -3.29
CA GLU A 116 -3.18 5.57 -3.10
C GLU A 116 -4.44 5.59 -3.96
N GLY A 117 -5.58 5.88 -3.34
CA GLY A 117 -6.89 6.01 -4.01
C GLY A 117 -7.53 4.71 -4.49
N ALA A 118 -6.89 3.56 -4.29
CA ALA A 118 -7.49 2.26 -4.63
C ALA A 118 -8.46 1.81 -3.52
N THR A 119 -9.70 2.33 -3.58
CA THR A 119 -10.75 2.09 -2.56
C THR A 119 -11.94 1.26 -3.04
N GLU A 120 -11.91 0.82 -4.29
CA GLU A 120 -12.96 -0.02 -4.88
C GLU A 120 -12.76 -1.49 -4.49
N ASN A 121 -13.82 -2.30 -4.64
CA ASN A 121 -13.76 -3.75 -4.43
C ASN A 121 -12.97 -4.50 -5.54
N SER A 122 -12.45 -3.77 -6.52
CA SER A 122 -11.62 -4.29 -7.60
C SER A 122 -10.44 -3.37 -7.87
N TYR A 123 -9.35 -3.95 -8.36
CA TYR A 123 -8.13 -3.23 -8.71
C TYR A 123 -7.46 -3.86 -9.92
N THR A 124 -7.08 -3.05 -10.90
CA THR A 124 -6.33 -3.50 -12.08
C THR A 124 -4.84 -3.18 -11.91
N PRO A 125 -3.97 -4.19 -11.73
CA PRO A 125 -2.54 -3.98 -11.59
C PRO A 125 -1.89 -3.37 -12.84
N SER A 126 -0.91 -2.49 -12.65
CA SER A 126 -0.08 -2.01 -13.76
C SER A 126 0.88 -3.10 -14.24
N THR A 127 1.03 -3.22 -15.55
CA THR A 127 1.98 -4.14 -16.22
C THR A 127 3.13 -3.39 -16.88
N GLU A 128 3.33 -2.11 -16.59
CA GLU A 128 4.32 -1.27 -17.28
C GLU A 128 5.79 -1.67 -17.01
N LYS A 129 6.03 -2.42 -15.92
CA LYS A 129 7.37 -2.82 -15.48
C LYS A 129 7.41 -4.31 -15.22
N GLU A 130 8.49 -4.94 -15.69
CA GLU A 130 8.78 -6.34 -15.41
C GLU A 130 8.97 -6.59 -13.91
N GLY A 131 8.61 -7.80 -13.49
CA GLY A 131 8.80 -8.27 -12.13
C GLY A 131 7.58 -9.00 -11.58
N THR A 132 7.70 -9.41 -10.32
CA THR A 132 6.61 -10.04 -9.57
C THR A 132 6.17 -9.12 -8.45
N MET A 133 4.86 -8.89 -8.37
CA MET A 133 4.23 -8.17 -7.26
C MET A 133 3.09 -9.00 -6.68
N TYR A 134 2.87 -8.86 -5.39
CA TYR A 134 1.76 -9.47 -4.67
C TYR A 134 0.81 -8.38 -4.21
N TYR A 135 -0.49 -8.60 -4.40
CA TYR A 135 -1.53 -7.66 -4.03
C TYR A 135 -2.42 -8.24 -2.95
N TYR A 136 -2.83 -7.39 -2.02
CA TYR A 136 -3.84 -7.72 -1.01
C TYR A 136 -4.69 -6.48 -0.72
N VAL A 137 -5.85 -6.70 -0.12
CA VAL A 137 -6.82 -5.64 0.21
C VAL A 137 -7.30 -5.81 1.64
N VAL A 138 -7.49 -4.69 2.32
CA VAL A 138 -8.15 -4.63 3.62
C VAL A 138 -9.59 -4.17 3.39
N ALA A 139 -10.55 -4.95 3.87
CA ALA A 139 -11.96 -4.53 3.94
C ALA A 139 -12.28 -4.12 5.37
N THR A 140 -12.83 -2.92 5.54
CA THR A 140 -13.16 -2.33 6.84
C THR A 140 -14.65 -2.06 6.91
N ASN A 141 -15.33 -2.66 7.89
CA ASN A 141 -16.69 -2.32 8.27
C ASN A 141 -16.66 -1.15 9.26
N THR A 142 -17.52 -0.15 9.08
CA THR A 142 -17.59 1.05 9.93
C THR A 142 -19.03 1.40 10.30
N ILE A 143 -19.25 1.66 11.59
CA ILE A 143 -20.48 2.24 12.15
C ILE A 143 -20.05 3.39 13.06
N ASP A 144 -20.53 4.60 12.76
CA ASP A 144 -20.13 5.83 13.44
C ASP A 144 -18.60 5.99 13.53
N ASN A 145 -18.03 5.97 14.73
CA ASN A 145 -16.58 6.10 14.98
C ASN A 145 -15.88 4.76 15.25
N SER A 146 -16.63 3.65 15.22
CA SER A 146 -16.11 2.30 15.47
C SER A 146 -15.89 1.56 14.15
N SER A 147 -14.88 0.70 14.10
CA SER A 147 -14.60 -0.10 12.90
C SER A 147 -14.00 -1.47 13.21
N ASN A 148 -14.16 -2.39 12.26
CA ASN A 148 -13.58 -3.73 12.32
C ASN A 148 -13.15 -4.19 10.92
N GLY A 149 -11.99 -4.84 10.81
CA GLY A 149 -11.35 -5.09 9.53
C GLY A 149 -10.93 -6.53 9.30
N ILE A 150 -10.90 -6.93 8.03
CA ILE A 150 -10.30 -8.18 7.56
C ILE A 150 -9.34 -7.90 6.42
N THR A 151 -8.29 -8.71 6.35
CA THR A 151 -7.33 -8.68 5.23
C THR A 151 -7.57 -9.89 4.34
N SER A 152 -7.43 -9.70 3.02
CA SER A 152 -7.50 -10.77 2.05
C SER A 152 -6.28 -11.70 2.11
N ASP A 153 -6.37 -12.82 1.40
CA ASP A 153 -5.19 -13.54 0.94
C ASP A 153 -4.47 -12.69 -0.14
N THR A 154 -3.34 -13.19 -0.64
CA THR A 154 -2.56 -12.52 -1.69
C THR A 154 -2.91 -13.05 -3.08
N ALA A 155 -2.87 -12.17 -4.07
CA ALA A 155 -2.83 -12.53 -5.49
C ALA A 155 -1.46 -12.17 -6.08
N GLU A 156 -0.86 -13.07 -6.83
CA GLU A 156 0.42 -12.84 -7.52
C GLU A 156 0.19 -12.30 -8.93
N VAL A 157 1.00 -11.30 -9.31
CA VAL A 157 1.06 -10.77 -10.68
C VAL A 157 2.51 -10.80 -11.14
N VAL A 158 2.74 -11.49 -12.25
CA VAL A 158 4.04 -11.62 -12.89
C VAL A 158 4.01 -10.88 -14.22
N VAL A 159 4.91 -9.92 -14.41
CA VAL A 159 5.09 -9.19 -15.66
C VAL A 159 6.41 -9.62 -16.28
N GLN A 160 6.34 -10.20 -17.48
CA GLN A 160 7.48 -10.68 -18.25
C GLN A 160 7.82 -9.69 -19.38
N ALA A 161 9.05 -9.76 -19.87
CA ALA A 161 9.48 -8.96 -21.03
C ALA A 161 8.55 -9.15 -22.24
N LYS A 162 8.41 -8.08 -23.02
CA LYS A 162 7.85 -8.18 -24.38
C LYS A 162 8.87 -8.87 -25.27
N ASP A 163 8.43 -9.83 -26.07
CA ASP A 163 9.29 -10.47 -27.06
C ASP A 163 9.45 -9.51 -28.24
N ASP A 164 10.56 -8.78 -28.29
CA ASP A 164 10.92 -7.93 -29.42
C ASP A 164 11.49 -8.77 -30.58
N SER A 165 10.79 -9.81 -31.02
CA SER A 165 11.14 -10.45 -32.30
C SER A 165 10.52 -9.68 -33.44
N LYS A 166 11.18 -8.58 -33.85
CA LYS A 166 11.06 -8.12 -35.23
C LYS A 166 11.69 -9.19 -36.11
N ASP A 167 10.84 -9.89 -36.84
CA ASP A 167 11.21 -10.59 -38.06
C ASP A 167 11.63 -9.52 -39.10
N ASP A 168 12.86 -9.04 -38.98
CA ASP A 168 13.55 -8.31 -40.05
C ASP A 168 14.18 -9.34 -41.02
N SER A 169 13.40 -10.31 -41.52
CA SER A 169 13.73 -10.97 -42.78
C SER A 169 13.35 -10.03 -43.93
N LYS A 170 14.25 -9.08 -44.15
CA LYS A 170 14.41 -8.40 -45.42
C LYS A 170 14.73 -9.47 -46.48
N ASP A 171 13.72 -9.95 -47.19
CA ASP A 171 13.90 -10.70 -48.44
C ASP A 171 14.34 -9.72 -49.53
N ASP A 172 15.62 -9.38 -49.49
CA ASP A 172 16.37 -8.82 -50.62
C ASP A 172 17.02 -10.01 -51.35
N SER A 173 16.29 -10.66 -52.25
CA SER A 173 16.88 -11.53 -53.28
C SER A 173 15.99 -11.57 -54.53
N LYS A 174 16.29 -10.78 -55.57
CA LYS A 174 17.17 -11.11 -56.70
C LYS A 174 16.41 -11.70 -57.90
N ASP A 175 15.99 -10.83 -58.81
CA ASP A 175 15.75 -11.18 -60.22
C ASP A 175 16.71 -10.37 -61.12
N GLU A 176 17.98 -10.79 -61.15
CA GLU A 176 18.92 -10.43 -62.22
C GLU A 176 19.78 -11.66 -62.57
N LYS A 177 19.49 -12.22 -63.76
CA LYS A 177 20.34 -12.95 -64.73
C LYS A 177 19.45 -13.91 -65.55
N GLU A 178 19.57 -14.13 -66.85
CA GLU A 178 20.66 -13.92 -67.81
C GLU A 178 20.16 -14.25 -69.25
N ALA A 179 21.02 -13.96 -70.23
CA ALA A 179 21.21 -14.68 -71.49
C ALA A 179 20.49 -14.19 -72.77
N GLU A 180 21.18 -13.21 -73.37
CA GLU A 180 21.54 -13.08 -74.78
C GLU A 180 21.70 -14.39 -75.59
N SER A 181 21.45 -14.26 -76.90
CA SER A 181 21.89 -15.08 -78.04
C SER A 181 21.05 -16.31 -78.45
N LYS A 182 20.18 -16.11 -79.45
CA LYS A 182 20.04 -17.01 -80.62
C LYS A 182 19.67 -16.19 -81.86
N GLU A 183 20.66 -15.82 -82.66
CA GLU A 183 20.46 -15.69 -84.11
C GLU A 183 20.58 -17.09 -84.72
N ALA A 184 19.57 -17.51 -85.48
CA ALA A 184 19.69 -18.18 -86.78
C ALA A 184 18.32 -18.74 -87.22
N ASP A 185 17.84 -18.16 -88.32
CA ASP A 185 17.34 -18.86 -89.50
C ASP A 185 16.03 -19.67 -89.43
N SER A 186 14.96 -19.08 -89.96
CA SER A 186 14.06 -19.75 -90.90
C SER A 186 13.10 -18.73 -91.52
N GLN A 187 13.48 -18.20 -92.68
CA GLN A 187 12.51 -17.73 -93.66
C GLN A 187 11.84 -18.94 -94.31
N LYS A 188 10.53 -19.14 -94.08
CA LYS A 188 9.64 -19.81 -95.04
C LYS A 188 8.19 -19.42 -94.72
N GLU A 189 7.62 -18.43 -95.40
CA GLU A 189 6.86 -18.52 -96.67
C GLU A 189 5.35 -18.69 -96.43
N LYS A 190 4.55 -17.85 -97.12
CA LYS A 190 3.11 -17.99 -97.45
C LYS A 190 2.11 -17.85 -96.29
N ASP A 191 0.92 -17.32 -96.47
CA ASP A 191 0.19 -16.51 -97.46
C ASP A 191 -1.22 -16.49 -96.85
N GLN A 192 -1.94 -15.37 -96.95
CA GLN A 192 -3.42 -15.28 -96.88
C GLN A 192 -4.12 -15.70 -95.57
N GLN A 193 -4.66 -14.72 -94.83
CA GLN A 193 -6.04 -14.24 -95.02
C GLN A 193 -6.30 -12.94 -94.25
#